data_AF-A0A930XKY8-F1
#
_entry.id   AF-A0A930XKY8-F1
#
_cell.length_a   1.000
_cell.length_b   1.000
_cell.length_c   1.000
_cell.angle_alpha   90.00
_cell.angle_beta   90.00
_cell.angle_gamma   90.00
#
_symmetry.space_group_name_H-M   'P 1'
#
loop_
_entity.id
_entity.type
_entity.pdbx_description
1 polymer ?
#
loop_
_entity_poly.entity_id
_entity_poly.type
_entity_poly.pdbx_seq_one_letter_code
_entity_poly.pdbx_strand_id
1 'polypeptide(L)'
;MNPDPEPALTPSDLPPDSSQLDSQMIRDAIAQQLHDFWLAQYRAYCTGQSSPEMLWAEYRLDSLEQVPPAVSAAYEFYDQEVAQADWGSVAVYQPTLAGQSVYVVQVTTDGDDGWLEVYDSAGNLLGAARRYIELLAWGKVDCLRKQVQTGEFPPELDFNASLWGQPLPE
;
A
#
# COMPACT_ATOMS: atom_id res chain seq x y z
N MET A 1 -55.53 4.45 -23.86
CA MET A 1 -54.18 5.02 -23.83
C MET A 1 -53.43 4.30 -22.73
N ASN A 2 -52.58 3.34 -23.09
CA ASN A 2 -51.67 2.73 -22.13
C ASN A 2 -50.48 3.68 -21.97
N PRO A 3 -50.03 3.97 -20.74
CA PRO A 3 -48.83 4.76 -20.54
C PRO A 3 -47.62 4.01 -21.09
N ASP A 4 -46.74 4.73 -21.80
CA ASP A 4 -45.46 4.21 -22.26
C ASP A 4 -44.63 3.68 -21.08
N PRO A 5 -43.93 2.54 -21.24
CA PRO A 5 -43.03 2.04 -20.21
C PRO A 5 -41.85 3.00 -20.03
N GLU A 6 -41.59 3.39 -18.78
CA GLU A 6 -40.40 4.15 -18.42
C GLU A 6 -39.12 3.41 -18.89
N PRO A 7 -38.13 4.13 -19.45
CA PRO A 7 -36.88 3.52 -19.85
C PRO A 7 -36.14 3.01 -18.61
N ALA A 8 -35.78 1.72 -18.62
CA ALA A 8 -34.97 1.12 -17.58
C ALA A 8 -33.59 1.80 -17.55
N LEU A 9 -33.22 2.34 -16.38
CA LEU A 9 -31.89 2.90 -16.12
C LEU A 9 -30.83 1.83 -16.38
N THR A 10 -29.86 2.14 -17.24
CA THR A 10 -28.71 1.28 -17.50
C THR A 10 -27.73 1.34 -16.32
N PRO A 11 -27.04 0.24 -15.98
CA PRO A 11 -26.15 0.16 -14.81
C PRO A 11 -24.94 1.13 -14.81
N SER A 12 -24.73 1.91 -15.87
CA SER A 12 -23.68 2.93 -15.96
C SER A 12 -24.03 4.29 -15.32
N ASP A 13 -25.26 4.50 -14.86
CA ASP A 13 -25.70 5.75 -14.23
C ASP A 13 -25.72 5.71 -12.69
N LEU A 14 -25.27 4.60 -12.08
CA LEU A 14 -25.18 4.51 -10.63
C LEU A 14 -23.91 5.20 -10.13
N PRO A 15 -24.00 6.06 -9.10
CA PRO A 15 -22.83 6.64 -8.48
C PRO A 15 -21.91 5.52 -7.95
N PRO A 16 -20.58 5.72 -7.97
CA PRO A 16 -19.66 4.74 -7.43
C PRO A 16 -20.04 4.38 -5.99
N ASP A 17 -19.93 3.09 -5.68
CA ASP A 17 -20.15 2.56 -4.33
C ASP A 17 -19.24 3.31 -3.35
N SER A 18 -19.81 3.85 -2.26
CA SER A 18 -19.08 4.63 -1.25
C SER A 18 -17.85 3.88 -0.72
N SER A 19 -17.92 2.54 -0.66
CA SER A 19 -16.77 1.70 -0.25
C SER A 19 -15.59 1.75 -1.23
N GLN A 20 -15.87 1.89 -2.53
CA GLN A 20 -14.82 2.02 -3.55
C GLN A 20 -14.16 3.39 -3.49
N LEU A 21 -14.94 4.45 -3.27
CA LEU A 21 -14.42 5.80 -3.06
C LEU A 21 -13.49 5.88 -1.84
N ASP A 22 -13.91 5.30 -0.72
CA ASP A 22 -13.10 5.24 0.51
C ASP A 22 -11.78 4.51 0.26
N SER A 23 -11.83 3.35 -0.40
CA SER A 23 -10.62 2.57 -0.71
C SER A 23 -9.64 3.31 -1.63
N GLN A 24 -10.12 4.11 -2.59
CA GLN A 24 -9.26 4.89 -3.48
C GLN A 24 -8.59 6.04 -2.72
N MET A 25 -9.34 6.77 -1.89
CA MET A 25 -8.80 7.85 -1.08
C MET A 25 -7.70 7.39 -0.13
N ILE A 26 -7.85 6.20 0.47
CA ILE A 26 -6.82 5.60 1.32
C ILE A 26 -5.58 5.24 0.50
N ARG A 27 -5.76 4.63 -0.68
CA ARG A 27 -4.65 4.27 -1.58
C ARG A 27 -3.86 5.51 -2.04
N ASP A 28 -4.56 6.58 -2.38
CA ASP A 28 -3.96 7.85 -2.77
C ASP A 28 -3.20 8.50 -1.60
N ALA A 29 -3.79 8.47 -0.39
CA ALA A 29 -3.12 8.99 0.81
C ALA A 29 -1.83 8.21 1.14
N ILE A 30 -1.83 6.90 0.96
CA ILE A 30 -0.62 6.06 1.12
C ILE A 30 0.43 6.44 0.09
N ALA A 31 0.05 6.53 -1.19
CA ALA A 31 0.98 6.90 -2.25
C ALA A 31 1.62 8.27 -1.99
N GLN A 32 0.83 9.25 -1.56
CA GLN A 32 1.32 10.57 -1.21
C GLN A 32 2.29 10.56 -0.02
N GLN A 33 1.94 9.89 1.09
CA GLN A 33 2.82 9.84 2.27
C GLN A 33 4.12 9.10 1.98
N LEU A 34 4.08 8.02 1.20
CA LEU A 34 5.25 7.27 0.80
C LEU A 34 6.16 8.11 -0.11
N HIS A 35 5.59 8.81 -1.09
CA HIS A 35 6.31 9.76 -1.94
C HIS A 35 6.98 10.87 -1.12
N ASP A 36 6.25 11.51 -0.21
CA ASP A 36 6.77 12.63 0.59
C ASP A 36 7.88 12.18 1.54
N PHE A 37 7.73 11.00 2.14
CA PHE A 37 8.76 10.36 2.96
C PHE A 37 10.05 10.15 2.16
N TRP A 38 9.96 9.50 0.99
CA TRP A 38 11.14 9.22 0.18
C TRP A 38 11.74 10.45 -0.47
N LEU A 39 10.93 11.47 -0.79
CA LEU A 39 11.44 12.77 -1.22
C LEU A 39 12.25 13.45 -0.12
N ALA A 40 11.80 13.38 1.14
CA ALA A 40 12.56 13.89 2.28
C ALA A 40 13.87 13.09 2.48
N GLN A 41 13.81 11.77 2.40
CA GLN A 41 15.00 10.90 2.47
C GLN A 41 16.00 11.20 1.34
N TYR A 42 15.51 11.36 0.11
CA TYR A 42 16.34 11.67 -1.05
C TYR A 42 17.01 13.04 -0.92
N ARG A 43 16.28 14.05 -0.42
CA ARG A 43 16.84 15.38 -0.11
C ARG A 43 17.94 15.30 0.95
N ALA A 44 17.71 14.55 2.04
CA ALA A 44 18.71 14.34 3.08
C ALA A 44 19.96 13.64 2.52
N TYR A 45 19.78 12.59 1.71
CA TYR A 45 20.86 11.89 1.04
C TYR A 45 21.71 12.83 0.17
N CYS A 46 21.09 13.67 -0.66
CA CYS A 46 21.79 14.62 -1.52
C CYS A 46 22.57 15.69 -0.74
N THR A 47 22.18 16.01 0.50
CA THR A 47 22.89 16.97 1.36
C THR A 47 23.88 16.29 2.32
N GLY A 48 24.05 14.97 2.24
CA GLY A 48 24.92 14.21 3.14
C GLY A 48 24.37 14.07 4.56
N GLN A 49 23.08 14.32 4.75
CA GLN A 49 22.36 14.10 6.00
C GLN A 49 21.81 12.66 6.05
N SER A 50 21.75 12.09 7.24
CA SER A 50 21.04 10.83 7.49
C SER A 50 19.72 11.17 8.18
N SER A 51 18.62 10.57 7.73
CA SER A 51 17.35 10.63 8.45
C SER A 51 17.05 9.25 9.03
N PRO A 52 17.02 9.10 10.36
CA PRO A 52 16.70 7.83 11.01
C PRO A 52 15.20 7.52 11.02
N GLU A 53 14.36 8.40 10.47
CA GLU A 53 12.92 8.26 10.55
C GLU A 53 12.43 7.15 9.61
N MET A 54 11.61 6.25 10.16
CA MET A 54 10.85 5.27 9.37
C MET A 54 9.44 5.81 9.17
N LEU A 55 8.90 5.62 7.97
CA LEU A 55 7.49 5.91 7.69
C LEU A 55 6.60 5.16 8.69
N TRP A 56 5.71 5.89 9.36
CA TRP A 56 4.75 5.38 10.36
C TRP A 56 5.35 4.70 11.60
N ALA A 57 6.61 4.98 11.95
CA ALA A 57 7.26 4.36 13.11
C ALA A 57 6.41 4.43 14.39
N GLU A 58 5.74 5.55 14.63
CA GLU A 58 4.86 5.80 15.77
C GLU A 58 3.55 5.00 15.76
N TYR A 59 3.16 4.45 14.61
CA TYR A 59 1.95 3.65 14.43
C TYR A 59 2.24 2.14 14.36
N ARG A 60 3.50 1.72 14.55
CA ARG A 60 3.87 0.31 14.52
C ARG A 60 3.20 -0.44 15.67
N LEU A 61 2.65 -1.61 15.37
CA LEU A 61 2.09 -2.52 16.37
C LEU A 61 3.15 -3.52 16.83
N ASP A 62 3.38 -3.59 18.14
CA ASP A 62 4.27 -4.60 18.76
C ASP A 62 3.55 -5.92 19.05
N SER A 63 2.22 -5.93 19.04
CA SER A 63 1.38 -7.10 19.28
C SER A 63 0.24 -7.17 18.27
N LEU A 64 -0.05 -8.38 17.81
CA LEU A 64 -1.12 -8.68 16.86
C LEU A 64 -2.37 -9.29 17.53
N GLU A 65 -2.45 -9.33 18.86
CA GLU A 65 -3.58 -9.97 19.56
C GLU A 65 -4.94 -9.34 19.25
N GLN A 66 -4.96 -8.05 18.86
CA GLN A 66 -6.18 -7.28 18.62
C GLN A 66 -6.40 -6.92 17.14
N VAL A 67 -5.55 -7.40 16.23
CA VAL A 67 -5.73 -7.10 14.81
C VAL A 67 -6.78 -8.04 14.19
N PRO A 68 -7.50 -7.60 13.14
CA PRO A 68 -8.42 -8.47 12.43
C PRO A 68 -7.72 -9.73 11.87
N PRO A 69 -8.39 -10.89 11.81
CA PRO A 69 -7.79 -12.14 11.32
C PRO A 69 -7.17 -12.06 9.91
N ALA A 70 -7.72 -11.22 9.03
CA ALA A 70 -7.16 -11.00 7.70
C ALA A 70 -5.80 -10.32 7.74
N VAL A 71 -5.61 -9.37 8.67
CA VAL A 71 -4.35 -8.64 8.88
C VAL A 71 -3.30 -9.59 9.46
N SER A 72 -3.66 -10.39 10.47
CA SER A 72 -2.75 -11.37 11.05
C SER A 72 -2.35 -12.45 10.03
N ALA A 73 -3.28 -12.93 9.21
CA ALA A 73 -2.98 -13.89 8.16
C ALA A 73 -2.06 -13.32 7.07
N ALA A 74 -2.22 -12.03 6.72
CA ALA A 74 -1.31 -11.36 5.80
C ALA A 74 0.10 -11.21 6.40
N TYR A 75 0.19 -10.80 7.68
CA TYR A 75 1.46 -10.74 8.40
C TYR A 75 2.15 -12.11 8.43
N GLU A 76 1.46 -13.16 8.86
CA GLU A 76 2.00 -14.52 8.95
C GLU A 76 2.53 -15.04 7.60
N PHE A 77 1.81 -14.75 6.52
CA PHE A 77 2.26 -15.09 5.17
C PHE A 77 3.62 -14.45 4.85
N TYR A 78 3.76 -13.13 5.05
CA TYR A 78 5.01 -12.45 4.75
C TYR A 78 6.12 -12.73 5.77
N ASP A 79 5.78 -12.98 7.03
CA ASP A 79 6.74 -13.42 8.05
C ASP A 79 7.38 -14.73 7.61
N GLN A 80 6.58 -15.70 7.19
CA GLN A 80 7.07 -16.99 6.70
C GLN A 80 7.88 -16.85 5.40
N GLU A 81 7.36 -16.15 4.39
CA GLU A 81 7.96 -16.14 3.05
C GLU A 81 9.15 -15.15 2.94
N VAL A 82 9.22 -14.12 3.78
CA VAL A 82 10.22 -13.04 3.69
C VAL A 82 11.13 -12.99 4.92
N ALA A 83 10.56 -12.80 6.11
CA ALA A 83 11.36 -12.56 7.32
C ALA A 83 12.08 -13.83 7.80
N GLN A 84 11.38 -14.96 7.88
CA GLN A 84 11.98 -16.25 8.24
C GLN A 84 12.89 -16.81 7.14
N ALA A 85 12.69 -16.37 5.90
CA ALA A 85 13.55 -16.70 4.77
C ALA A 85 14.80 -15.79 4.68
N ASP A 86 14.96 -14.82 5.58
CA ASP A 86 16.15 -13.98 5.75
C ASP A 86 16.51 -13.13 4.53
N TRP A 87 15.51 -12.48 3.91
CA TRP A 87 15.74 -11.52 2.82
C TRP A 87 14.88 -10.25 2.91
N GLY A 88 14.36 -9.99 4.11
CA GLY A 88 13.61 -8.77 4.39
C GLY A 88 12.93 -8.79 5.76
N SER A 89 11.96 -7.90 5.91
CA SER A 89 11.19 -7.71 7.13
C SER A 89 9.72 -7.43 6.83
N VAL A 90 8.85 -7.76 7.78
CA VAL A 90 7.44 -7.43 7.77
C VAL A 90 7.07 -6.68 9.06
N ALA A 91 6.19 -5.69 8.93
CA ALA A 91 5.62 -4.97 10.07
C ALA A 91 4.15 -4.65 9.82
N VAL A 92 3.40 -4.51 10.91
CA VAL A 92 2.01 -4.03 10.87
C VAL A 92 1.96 -2.65 11.50
N TYR A 93 1.31 -1.72 10.82
CA TYR A 93 1.06 -0.36 11.27
C TYR A 93 -0.43 -0.09 11.37
N GLN A 94 -0.82 0.83 12.24
CA GLN A 94 -2.21 1.31 12.36
C GLN A 94 -2.32 2.84 12.23
N PRO A 95 -1.97 3.43 11.07
CA PRO A 95 -2.06 4.88 10.86
C PRO A 95 -3.52 5.34 10.72
N THR A 96 -3.72 6.66 10.84
CA THR A 96 -4.97 7.31 10.42
C THR A 96 -4.77 7.97 9.05
N LEU A 97 -5.43 7.46 8.02
CA LEU A 97 -5.32 7.92 6.63
C LEU A 97 -6.68 8.38 6.14
N ALA A 98 -6.74 9.53 5.45
CA ALA A 98 -7.99 10.15 4.99
C ALA A 98 -9.10 10.22 6.09
N GLY A 99 -8.70 10.38 7.36
CA GLY A 99 -9.61 10.43 8.51
C GLY A 99 -10.10 9.06 9.02
N GLN A 100 -9.57 7.95 8.50
CA GLN A 100 -9.93 6.59 8.88
C GLN A 100 -8.73 5.85 9.47
N SER A 101 -8.94 5.09 10.55
CA SER A 101 -7.93 4.17 11.07
C SER A 101 -7.90 2.93 10.19
N VAL A 102 -6.73 2.60 9.67
CA VAL A 102 -6.50 1.44 8.79
C VAL A 102 -5.33 0.63 9.31
N TYR A 103 -5.29 -0.65 8.94
CA TYR A 103 -4.12 -1.49 9.14
C TYR A 103 -3.30 -1.56 7.86
N VAL A 104 -1.99 -1.40 7.97
CA VAL A 104 -1.06 -1.54 6.86
C VAL A 104 -0.06 -2.63 7.20
N VAL A 105 -0.09 -3.73 6.44
CA VAL A 105 0.97 -4.75 6.46
C VAL A 105 2.00 -4.32 5.42
N GLN A 106 3.20 -3.98 5.88
CA GLN A 106 4.28 -3.51 5.02
C GLN A 106 5.43 -4.50 5.07
N VAL A 107 5.94 -4.83 3.89
CA VAL A 107 7.13 -5.65 3.69
C VAL A 107 8.22 -4.78 3.10
N THR A 108 9.43 -4.90 3.63
CA THR A 108 10.63 -4.29 3.05
C THR A 108 11.67 -5.38 2.83
N THR A 109 12.09 -5.57 1.61
CA THR A 109 13.18 -6.50 1.25
C THR A 109 14.53 -5.83 1.53
N ASP A 110 15.61 -6.63 1.50
CA ASP A 110 16.97 -6.08 1.56
C ASP A 110 17.37 -5.28 0.30
N GLY A 111 16.53 -5.31 -0.75
CA GLY A 111 16.72 -4.59 -2.02
C GLY A 111 15.94 -3.27 -2.12
N ASP A 112 15.43 -2.74 -1.01
CA ASP A 112 14.63 -1.50 -0.90
C ASP A 112 13.27 -1.53 -1.62
N ASP A 113 12.83 -2.71 -2.06
CA ASP A 113 11.52 -2.96 -2.61
C ASP A 113 10.59 -3.63 -1.57
N GLY A 114 9.36 -3.97 -1.95
CA GLY A 114 8.46 -4.63 -1.01
C GLY A 114 7.02 -4.80 -1.45
N TRP A 115 6.17 -5.08 -0.47
CA TRP A 115 4.73 -5.25 -0.64
C TRP A 115 4.00 -4.47 0.43
N LEU A 116 2.77 -4.12 0.11
CA LEU A 116 1.90 -3.41 1.02
C LEU A 116 0.49 -3.97 0.89
N GLU A 117 -0.15 -4.32 2.00
CA GLU A 117 -1.56 -4.67 2.06
C GLU A 117 -2.28 -3.78 3.08
N VAL A 118 -3.43 -3.23 2.69
CA VAL A 118 -4.20 -2.25 3.46
C VAL A 118 -5.56 -2.82 3.80
N TYR A 119 -5.93 -2.70 5.06
CA TYR A 119 -7.21 -3.18 5.57
C TYR A 119 -7.93 -2.08 6.35
N ASP A 120 -9.25 -2.07 6.28
CA ASP A 120 -10.05 -1.25 7.20
C ASP A 120 -10.02 -1.84 8.63
N SER A 121 -10.68 -1.15 9.57
CA SER A 121 -10.77 -1.58 10.97
C SER A 121 -11.55 -2.89 11.18
N ALA A 122 -12.37 -3.30 10.21
CA ALA A 122 -13.08 -4.58 10.23
C ALA A 122 -12.27 -5.72 9.58
N GLY A 123 -11.12 -5.43 8.98
CA GLY A 123 -10.29 -6.39 8.28
C GLY A 123 -10.66 -6.61 6.82
N ASN A 124 -11.47 -5.74 6.21
CA ASN A 124 -11.73 -5.80 4.77
C ASN A 124 -10.55 -5.22 4.01
N LEU A 125 -10.12 -5.90 2.94
CA LEU A 125 -9.02 -5.45 2.10
C LEU A 125 -9.42 -4.19 1.32
N LEU A 126 -8.69 -3.10 1.53
CA LEU A 126 -8.82 -1.83 0.80
C LEU A 126 -7.89 -1.75 -0.41
N GLY A 127 -6.77 -2.48 -0.38
CA GLY A 127 -5.84 -2.55 -1.50
C GLY A 127 -4.59 -3.35 -1.17
N ALA A 128 -3.91 -3.82 -2.22
CA ALA A 128 -2.59 -4.43 -2.12
C ALA A 128 -1.70 -3.85 -3.23
N ALA A 129 -0.41 -3.63 -2.94
CA ALA A 129 0.55 -3.09 -3.89
C ALA A 129 1.89 -3.82 -3.85
N ARG A 130 2.53 -3.90 -5.02
CA ARG A 130 3.98 -4.03 -5.11
C ARG A 130 4.60 -2.65 -4.93
N ARG A 131 5.70 -2.57 -4.20
CA ARG A 131 6.44 -1.33 -3.95
C ARG A 131 7.87 -1.43 -4.48
N TYR A 132 8.36 -0.35 -5.06
CA TYR A 132 9.78 -0.08 -5.23
C TYR A 132 10.07 1.32 -4.69
N ILE A 133 10.66 1.39 -3.50
CA ILE A 133 10.91 2.65 -2.80
C ILE A 133 9.62 3.49 -2.65
N GLU A 134 9.44 4.58 -3.42
CA GLU A 134 8.24 5.42 -3.44
C GLU A 134 7.15 4.98 -4.41
N LEU A 135 7.49 4.11 -5.37
CA LEU A 135 6.57 3.69 -6.42
C LEU A 135 5.66 2.58 -5.90
N LEU A 136 4.37 2.67 -6.24
CA LEU A 136 3.36 1.68 -5.91
C LEU A 136 2.63 1.20 -7.17
N ALA A 137 2.56 -0.12 -7.33
CA ALA A 137 1.72 -0.77 -8.32
C ALA A 137 0.62 -1.55 -7.61
N TRP A 138 -0.57 -0.93 -7.52
CA TRP A 138 -1.76 -1.53 -6.93
C TRP A 138 -2.27 -2.69 -7.78
N GLY A 139 -2.67 -3.78 -7.14
CA GLY A 139 -3.09 -4.99 -7.84
C GLY A 139 -3.92 -5.94 -6.98
N LYS A 140 -4.23 -7.11 -7.54
CA LYS A 140 -4.92 -8.18 -6.81
C LYS A 140 -3.95 -8.83 -5.82
N VAL A 141 -4.37 -8.97 -4.57
CA VAL A 141 -3.56 -9.56 -3.49
C VAL A 141 -2.97 -10.92 -3.89
N ASP A 142 -3.77 -11.83 -4.48
CA ASP A 142 -3.29 -13.15 -4.88
C ASP A 142 -2.22 -13.11 -5.97
N CYS A 143 -2.28 -12.13 -6.87
CA CYS A 143 -1.28 -11.93 -7.90
C CYS A 143 0.02 -11.37 -7.29
N LEU A 144 -0.09 -10.40 -6.39
CA LEU A 144 1.04 -9.77 -5.72
C LEU A 144 1.75 -10.72 -4.76
N ARG A 145 1.01 -11.55 -4.01
CA ARG A 145 1.59 -12.57 -3.13
C ARG A 145 2.38 -13.63 -3.91
N LYS A 146 1.95 -13.99 -5.12
CA LYS A 146 2.75 -14.88 -5.99
C LYS A 146 4.08 -14.25 -6.41
N GLN A 147 4.14 -12.92 -6.50
CA GLN A 147 5.38 -12.23 -6.86
C GLN A 147 6.46 -12.38 -5.78
N VAL A 148 6.10 -12.59 -4.51
CA VAL A 148 7.05 -12.85 -3.41
C VAL A 148 8.02 -13.98 -3.75
N GLN A 149 7.52 -15.01 -4.44
CA GLN A 149 8.32 -16.18 -4.83
C GLN A 149 9.20 -15.95 -6.07
N THR A 150 8.87 -14.92 -6.87
CA THR A 150 9.54 -14.67 -8.16
C THR A 150 10.44 -13.44 -8.14
N GLY A 151 10.17 -12.48 -7.24
CA GLY A 151 10.78 -11.15 -7.23
C GLY A 151 10.34 -10.24 -8.39
N GLU A 152 9.55 -10.72 -9.36
CA GLU A 152 9.19 -9.96 -10.55
C GLU A 152 8.36 -8.71 -10.21
N PHE A 153 8.72 -7.60 -10.84
CA PHE A 153 7.94 -6.37 -10.76
C PHE A 153 6.78 -6.39 -11.76
N PRO A 154 5.59 -5.91 -11.36
CA PRO A 154 4.48 -5.74 -12.28
C PRO A 154 4.80 -4.67 -13.34
N PRO A 155 4.31 -4.83 -14.59
CA PRO A 155 4.56 -3.87 -15.67
C PRO A 155 3.96 -2.48 -15.40
N GLU A 156 3.01 -2.38 -14.46
CA GLU A 156 2.43 -1.12 -14.00
C GLU A 156 3.40 -0.25 -13.19
N LEU A 157 4.52 -0.82 -12.73
CA LEU A 157 5.53 -0.08 -11.97
C LEU A 157 6.52 0.61 -12.94
N ASP A 158 6.32 1.91 -13.18
CA ASP A 158 7.20 2.71 -14.05
C ASP A 158 8.42 3.24 -13.29
N PHE A 159 9.56 2.56 -13.43
CA PHE A 159 10.82 2.98 -12.82
C PHE A 159 11.32 4.35 -13.30
N ASN A 160 10.86 4.85 -14.46
CA ASN A 160 11.24 6.20 -14.92
C ASN A 160 10.57 7.30 -14.09
N ALA A 161 9.49 6.97 -13.38
CA ALA A 161 8.83 7.88 -12.45
C ALA A 161 9.52 7.97 -11.09
N SER A 162 10.61 7.22 -10.87
CA SER A 162 11.31 7.23 -9.58
C SER A 162 12.00 8.57 -9.31
N LEU A 163 11.99 8.98 -8.04
CA LEU A 163 12.78 10.10 -7.52
C LEU A 163 14.29 9.85 -7.66
N TRP A 164 14.70 8.58 -7.60
CA TRP A 164 16.10 8.21 -7.55
C TRP A 164 16.78 8.33 -8.91
N GLY A 165 17.89 9.06 -8.92
CA GLY A 165 18.64 9.34 -10.15
C GLY A 165 18.10 10.53 -10.95
N GLN A 166 17.04 11.19 -10.48
CA GLN A 166 16.53 12.44 -11.06
C GLN A 166 17.14 13.67 -10.36
N PRO A 167 17.23 14.83 -11.03
CA PRO A 167 17.53 16.09 -10.34
C PRO A 167 16.53 16.32 -9.20
N LEU A 168 16.99 16.90 -8.08
CA LEU A 168 16.09 17.26 -6.97
C LEU A 168 14.95 18.13 -7.50
N PRO A 169 13.67 17.72 -7.29
CA PRO A 169 12.55 18.58 -7.64
C PRO A 169 12.57 19.82 -6.75
N GLU A 170 12.42 20.99 -7.39
CA GLU A 170 12.37 22.31 -6.76
C GLU A 170 11.34 22.37 -5.62
#